data_AF-A0A7K4D5V2-F1
#
_entry.id   AF-A0A7K4D5V2-F1
#
_cell.length_a   1.000
_cell.length_b   1.000
_cell.length_c   1.000
_cell.angle_alpha   90.00
_cell.angle_beta   90.00
_cell.angle_gamma   90.00
#
_symmetry.space_group_name_H-M   'P 1'
#
loop_
_entity.id
_entity.type
_entity.pdbx_description
1 polymer ?
#
loop_
_entity_poly.entity_id
_entity_poly.type
_entity_poly.pdbx_seq_one_letter_code
_entity_poly.pdbx_strand_id
1 'polypeptide(L)'
;MKLTRFMDEAYHGAARSKKLETRRGRMIFSLEDLADLVGDKPTRAEMEALVPSDDALLSKLISTEPSGRHQLLWGYLSSIVAERSAGPLKLASCNYAGLELRRGTIILQAAKDHVGERMSGGRIFIRGPAGDHLGQEMSGGGIVTQSCEDYAFRNMLGGFGVVLGSAGNFAGLGNHGGRIVVRGDCGARAGWLMHGGSLRIGGDAGEYLGILMSGGKIMVRGRTGKRAGWRRKGGIIQAGSFGPETEDGVMELAQRLA
;
A
#
# COMPACT_ATOMS: atom_id res chain seq x y z
N MET A 1 -28.19 -48.17 -11.15
CA MET A 1 -28.22 -46.85 -10.48
C MET A 1 -26.99 -46.08 -10.98
N LYS A 2 -27.15 -45.07 -11.85
CA LYS A 2 -26.03 -44.38 -12.50
C LYS A 2 -25.43 -43.30 -11.57
N LEU A 3 -24.10 -43.26 -11.47
CA LEU A 3 -23.30 -42.34 -10.63
C LEU A 3 -23.61 -40.84 -10.83
N THR A 4 -24.29 -40.48 -11.92
CA THR A 4 -24.64 -39.10 -12.26
C THR A 4 -25.64 -38.48 -11.28
N ARG A 5 -26.51 -39.27 -10.62
CA ARG A 5 -27.46 -38.74 -9.63
C ARG A 5 -26.84 -38.42 -8.27
N PHE A 6 -25.64 -38.93 -7.97
CA PHE A 6 -24.97 -38.69 -6.69
C PHE A 6 -24.15 -37.39 -6.68
N MET A 7 -23.74 -36.90 -7.85
CA MET A 7 -23.05 -35.62 -7.97
C MET A 7 -24.01 -34.41 -7.93
N ASP A 8 -25.23 -34.53 -8.43
CA ASP A 8 -26.20 -33.41 -8.40
C ASP A 8 -26.67 -33.06 -6.99
N GLU A 9 -26.78 -34.05 -6.08
CA GLU A 9 -27.20 -33.83 -4.68
C GLU A 9 -26.08 -33.26 -3.79
N ALA A 10 -24.81 -33.48 -4.13
CA ALA A 10 -23.67 -33.05 -3.31
C ALA A 10 -23.26 -31.57 -3.51
N TYR A 11 -23.69 -30.93 -4.61
CA TYR A 11 -23.31 -29.55 -4.95
C TYR A 11 -24.42 -28.51 -4.74
N HIS A 12 -25.47 -28.84 -3.98
CA HIS A 12 -26.55 -27.91 -3.61
C HIS A 12 -26.14 -26.86 -2.56
N GLY A 13 -24.97 -26.21 -2.70
CA GLY A 13 -24.65 -25.10 -1.81
C GLY A 13 -23.21 -24.60 -1.75
N ALA A 14 -22.53 -24.32 -2.87
CA ALA A 14 -21.30 -23.51 -2.82
C ALA A 14 -20.90 -22.90 -4.17
N ALA A 15 -21.83 -22.26 -4.88
CA ALA A 15 -21.48 -21.32 -5.93
C ALA A 15 -22.58 -20.27 -6.06
N ARG A 16 -22.67 -19.35 -5.09
CA ARG A 16 -23.26 -18.03 -5.33
C ARG A 16 -22.34 -17.29 -6.30
N SER A 17 -22.38 -17.67 -7.58
CA SER A 17 -22.26 -16.66 -8.62
C SER A 17 -23.42 -15.71 -8.36
N LYS A 18 -23.14 -14.57 -7.71
CA LYS A 18 -24.06 -13.43 -7.74
C LYS A 18 -24.24 -13.15 -9.23
N LYS A 19 -25.30 -13.71 -9.83
CA LYS A 19 -25.86 -13.17 -11.06
C LYS A 19 -25.96 -11.69 -10.80
N LEU A 20 -25.13 -10.89 -11.46
CA LEU A 20 -25.39 -9.47 -11.62
C LEU A 20 -26.71 -9.42 -12.37
N GLU A 21 -27.82 -9.50 -11.63
CA GLU A 21 -29.08 -8.99 -12.11
C GLU A 21 -28.76 -7.59 -12.60
N THR A 22 -29.08 -7.34 -13.85
CA THR A 22 -29.06 -6.04 -14.49
C THR A 22 -29.94 -5.09 -13.68
N ARG A 23 -29.40 -4.54 -12.58
CA ARG A 23 -30.01 -3.51 -11.72
C ARG A 23 -29.91 -2.14 -12.42
N ARG A 24 -30.28 -2.08 -13.70
CA ARG A 24 -30.51 -0.84 -14.44
C ARG A 24 -31.71 -0.16 -13.78
N GLY A 25 -31.46 0.81 -12.89
CA GLY A 25 -32.51 1.69 -12.36
C GLY A 25 -32.38 2.12 -10.90
N ARG A 26 -31.52 1.52 -10.07
CA ARG A 26 -31.27 2.06 -8.72
C ARG A 26 -30.33 3.25 -8.80
N MET A 27 -30.84 4.43 -8.51
CA MET A 27 -30.03 5.65 -8.41
C MET A 27 -29.16 5.58 -7.16
N ILE A 28 -27.87 5.89 -7.30
CA ILE A 28 -26.90 5.96 -6.20
C ILE A 28 -26.77 7.41 -5.78
N PHE A 29 -27.11 7.74 -4.53
CA PHE A 29 -26.99 9.10 -4.00
C PHE A 29 -26.04 9.20 -2.81
N SER A 30 -25.63 8.05 -2.26
CA SER A 30 -24.80 7.94 -1.06
C SER A 30 -23.85 6.73 -1.12
N LEU A 31 -22.91 6.68 -0.17
CA LEU A 31 -22.06 5.50 0.03
C LEU A 31 -22.83 4.28 0.55
N GLU A 32 -23.93 4.51 1.29
CA GLU A 32 -24.79 3.42 1.77
C GLU A 32 -25.51 2.74 0.60
N ASP A 33 -26.01 3.52 -0.37
CA ASP A 33 -26.63 2.96 -1.59
C ASP A 33 -25.65 2.05 -2.34
N LEU A 34 -24.36 2.45 -2.40
CA LEU A 34 -23.30 1.63 -2.99
C LEU A 34 -23.05 0.37 -2.15
N ALA A 35 -22.97 0.50 -0.83
CA ALA A 35 -22.74 -0.62 0.08
C ALA A 35 -23.83 -1.69 -0.03
N ASP A 36 -25.11 -1.30 -0.13
CA ASP A 36 -26.24 -2.20 -0.32
C ASP A 36 -26.21 -2.98 -1.64
N LEU A 37 -25.52 -2.46 -2.65
CA LEU A 37 -25.39 -3.10 -3.95
C LEU A 37 -24.24 -4.12 -3.98
N VAL A 38 -23.07 -3.76 -3.43
CA VAL A 38 -21.85 -4.58 -3.51
C VAL A 38 -21.69 -5.54 -2.32
N GLY A 39 -22.20 -5.18 -1.15
CA GLY A 39 -22.02 -5.92 0.11
C GLY A 39 -20.67 -5.64 0.78
N ASP A 40 -20.23 -6.54 1.65
CA ASP A 40 -19.13 -6.26 2.61
C ASP A 40 -17.71 -6.39 2.04
N LYS A 41 -17.56 -6.95 0.84
CA LYS A 41 -16.26 -7.14 0.17
C LYS A 41 -16.32 -6.67 -1.28
N PRO A 42 -16.41 -5.36 -1.51
CA PRO A 42 -16.47 -4.80 -2.86
C PRO A 42 -15.20 -5.11 -3.65
N THR A 43 -15.38 -5.43 -4.92
CA THR A 43 -14.29 -5.48 -5.90
C THR A 43 -14.22 -4.19 -6.72
N ARG A 44 -13.02 -3.88 -7.24
CA ARG A 44 -12.84 -2.75 -8.16
C ARG A 44 -13.78 -2.80 -9.37
N ALA A 45 -14.01 -4.00 -9.93
CA ALA A 45 -14.87 -4.18 -11.10
C ALA A 45 -16.35 -3.91 -10.79
N GLU A 46 -16.85 -4.36 -9.63
CA GLU A 46 -18.20 -4.04 -9.16
C GLU A 46 -18.35 -2.53 -8.95
N MET A 47 -17.35 -1.89 -8.36
CA MET A 47 -17.35 -0.44 -8.19
C MET A 47 -17.44 0.25 -9.55
N GLU A 48 -16.56 -0.05 -10.49
CA GLU A 48 -16.56 0.57 -11.83
C GLU A 48 -17.88 0.41 -12.58
N ALA A 49 -18.58 -0.72 -12.41
CA ALA A 49 -19.88 -0.96 -13.01
C ALA A 49 -21.02 -0.13 -12.39
N LEU A 50 -20.85 0.32 -11.14
CA LEU A 50 -21.88 1.02 -10.36
C LEU A 50 -21.58 2.51 -10.18
N VAL A 51 -20.32 2.93 -10.30
CA VAL A 51 -19.91 4.34 -10.12
C VAL A 51 -20.70 5.24 -11.07
N PRO A 52 -21.40 6.27 -10.56
CA PRO A 52 -22.11 7.22 -11.40
C PRO A 52 -21.24 7.83 -12.50
N SER A 53 -21.85 8.16 -13.64
CA SER A 53 -21.16 8.90 -14.71
C SER A 53 -21.13 10.42 -14.46
N ASP A 54 -21.95 10.91 -13.53
CA ASP A 54 -22.04 12.33 -13.18
C ASP A 54 -20.92 12.75 -12.21
N ASP A 55 -20.01 13.61 -12.68
CA ASP A 55 -18.87 14.11 -11.91
C ASP A 55 -19.28 14.95 -10.69
N ALA A 56 -20.42 15.65 -10.73
CA ALA A 56 -20.90 16.44 -9.59
C ALA A 56 -21.34 15.53 -8.45
N LEU A 57 -22.02 14.43 -8.79
CA LEU A 57 -22.41 13.40 -7.83
C LEU A 57 -21.19 12.67 -7.26
N LEU A 58 -20.22 12.33 -8.11
CA LEU A 58 -18.95 11.74 -7.65
C LEU A 58 -18.23 12.65 -6.68
N SER A 59 -18.12 13.94 -7.00
CA SER A 59 -17.52 14.96 -6.13
C SER A 59 -18.23 15.02 -4.77
N LYS A 60 -19.56 14.92 -4.75
CA LYS A 60 -20.34 14.84 -3.51
C LYS A 60 -20.03 13.57 -2.71
N LEU A 61 -19.98 12.41 -3.35
CA LEU A 61 -19.71 11.13 -2.68
C LEU A 61 -18.33 11.08 -2.00
N ILE A 62 -17.32 11.69 -2.61
CA ILE A 62 -15.96 11.73 -2.04
C ILE A 62 -15.75 12.87 -1.03
N SER A 63 -16.69 13.82 -0.94
CA SER A 63 -16.60 14.96 -0.01
C SER A 63 -16.86 14.58 1.45
N THR A 64 -17.49 13.43 1.69
CA THR A 64 -17.79 12.93 3.04
C THR A 64 -16.74 11.93 3.48
N GLU A 65 -16.26 12.07 4.72
CA GLU A 65 -15.37 11.08 5.32
C GLU A 65 -16.13 9.79 5.64
N PRO A 66 -15.70 8.63 5.11
CA PRO A 66 -16.38 7.36 5.30
C PRO A 66 -16.08 6.71 6.67
N SER A 67 -17.02 5.92 7.19
CA SER A 67 -16.83 5.12 8.41
C SER A 67 -17.18 3.64 8.19
N GLY A 68 -16.54 2.75 8.96
CA GLY A 68 -16.76 1.31 8.89
C GLY A 68 -16.48 0.74 7.49
N ARG A 69 -17.40 -0.11 6.99
CA ARG A 69 -17.28 -0.75 5.68
C ARG A 69 -17.23 0.23 4.49
N HIS A 70 -17.70 1.47 4.68
CA HIS A 70 -17.72 2.48 3.63
C HIS A 70 -16.34 3.00 3.24
N GLN A 71 -15.32 2.77 4.07
CA GLN A 71 -13.96 3.25 3.82
C GLN A 71 -13.34 2.60 2.59
N LEU A 72 -13.54 1.29 2.40
CA LEU A 72 -13.07 0.57 1.21
C LEU A 72 -13.76 1.06 -0.07
N LEU A 73 -15.09 1.26 -0.01
CA LEU A 73 -15.87 1.80 -1.13
C LEU A 73 -15.39 3.18 -1.54
N TRP A 74 -15.20 4.04 -0.54
CA TRP A 74 -14.65 5.38 -0.74
C TRP A 74 -13.24 5.33 -1.31
N GLY A 75 -12.40 4.40 -0.85
CA GLY A 75 -11.06 4.16 -1.39
C GLY A 75 -11.09 3.90 -2.90
N TYR A 76 -11.93 2.96 -3.35
CA TYR A 76 -12.11 2.71 -4.80
C TYR A 76 -12.65 3.93 -5.54
N LEU A 77 -13.66 4.62 -4.98
CA LEU A 77 -14.22 5.83 -5.59
C LEU A 77 -13.15 6.90 -5.78
N SER A 78 -12.32 7.16 -4.75
CA SER A 78 -11.27 8.15 -4.80
C SER A 78 -10.30 7.91 -5.97
N SER A 79 -9.96 6.65 -6.23
CA SER A 79 -9.15 6.25 -7.38
C SER A 79 -9.88 6.47 -8.70
N ILE A 80 -11.12 6.02 -8.82
CA ILE A 80 -11.90 6.15 -10.05
C ILE A 80 -12.10 7.63 -10.41
N VAL A 81 -12.37 8.49 -9.43
CA VAL A 81 -12.49 9.94 -9.65
C VAL A 81 -11.14 10.53 -10.06
N ALA A 82 -10.04 10.16 -9.38
CA ALA A 82 -8.70 10.66 -9.73
C ALA A 82 -8.27 10.23 -11.15
N GLU A 83 -8.66 9.04 -11.60
CA GLU A 83 -8.37 8.51 -12.93
C GLU A 83 -9.19 9.16 -14.05
N ARG A 84 -10.35 9.75 -13.72
CA ARG A 84 -11.21 10.52 -14.65
C ARG A 84 -10.88 12.02 -14.64
N SER A 85 -10.29 12.51 -13.55
CA SER A 85 -10.00 13.94 -13.36
C SER A 85 -8.94 14.43 -14.35
N ALA A 86 -9.16 15.60 -14.96
CA ALA A 86 -8.18 16.26 -15.82
C ALA A 86 -6.96 16.80 -15.06
N GLY A 87 -7.08 16.97 -13.75
CA GLY A 87 -6.02 17.45 -12.86
C GLY A 87 -5.97 16.69 -11.53
N PRO A 88 -5.07 17.10 -10.62
CA PRO A 88 -4.94 16.43 -9.32
C PRO A 88 -6.22 16.49 -8.49
N LEU A 89 -6.69 15.32 -8.04
CA LEU A 89 -7.80 15.21 -7.11
C LEU A 89 -7.31 15.55 -5.71
N LYS A 90 -7.86 16.62 -5.12
CA LYS A 90 -7.52 17.06 -3.78
C LYS A 90 -8.52 16.46 -2.79
N LEU A 91 -8.02 15.73 -1.80
CA LEU A 91 -8.84 15.05 -0.81
C LEU A 91 -8.38 15.42 0.61
N ALA A 92 -9.31 15.29 1.55
CA ALA A 92 -8.99 15.29 2.97
C ALA A 92 -8.33 13.96 3.39
N SER A 93 -8.03 13.79 4.68
CA SER A 93 -7.41 12.57 5.20
C SER A 93 -8.43 11.45 5.40
N CYS A 94 -8.26 10.32 4.71
CA CYS A 94 -9.14 9.16 4.80
C CYS A 94 -8.36 7.85 4.66
N ASN A 95 -8.87 6.79 5.29
CA ASN A 95 -8.38 5.44 5.09
C ASN A 95 -8.58 5.02 3.62
N TYR A 96 -7.69 4.19 3.09
CA TYR A 96 -7.79 3.61 1.74
C TYR A 96 -7.81 4.62 0.57
N ALA A 97 -7.46 5.89 0.79
CA ALA A 97 -7.37 6.86 -0.30
C ALA A 97 -6.43 6.35 -1.40
N GLY A 98 -6.88 6.35 -2.65
CA GLY A 98 -6.10 5.83 -3.77
C GLY A 98 -5.98 4.30 -3.83
N LEU A 99 -6.91 3.55 -3.21
CA LEU A 99 -6.98 2.09 -3.30
C LEU A 99 -7.05 1.66 -4.77
N GLU A 100 -6.09 0.83 -5.20
CA GLU A 100 -5.93 0.34 -6.57
C GLU A 100 -5.85 1.45 -7.64
N LEU A 101 -5.26 2.61 -7.30
CA LEU A 101 -5.05 3.69 -8.27
C LEU A 101 -4.21 3.21 -9.47
N ARG A 102 -4.70 3.43 -10.69
CA ARG A 102 -4.03 3.03 -11.93
C ARG A 102 -3.36 4.18 -12.66
N ARG A 103 -3.88 5.40 -12.55
CA ARG A 103 -3.34 6.63 -13.17
C ARG A 103 -3.86 7.87 -12.44
N GLY A 104 -3.49 9.06 -12.93
CA GLY A 104 -3.94 10.32 -12.33
C GLY A 104 -3.09 10.73 -11.12
N THR A 105 -3.55 11.72 -10.38
CA THR A 105 -2.83 12.25 -9.22
C THR A 105 -3.80 12.56 -8.09
N ILE A 106 -3.46 12.13 -6.88
CA ILE A 106 -4.18 12.47 -5.65
C ILE A 106 -3.27 13.33 -4.77
N ILE A 107 -3.83 14.38 -4.18
CA ILE A 107 -3.16 15.22 -3.19
C ILE A 107 -3.96 15.17 -1.88
N LEU A 108 -3.32 14.74 -0.80
CA LEU A 108 -3.89 14.60 0.54
C LEU A 108 -3.25 15.62 1.48
N GLN A 109 -4.03 16.24 2.38
CA GLN A 109 -3.47 17.07 3.45
C GLN A 109 -2.76 16.24 4.52
N ALA A 110 -3.34 15.10 4.88
CA ALA A 110 -2.74 14.04 5.69
C ALA A 110 -3.31 12.71 5.21
N ALA A 111 -2.72 11.60 5.61
CA ALA A 111 -3.21 10.26 5.32
C ALA A 111 -3.48 9.50 6.62
N LYS A 112 -4.48 8.64 6.58
CA LYS A 112 -4.68 7.59 7.60
C LYS A 112 -4.10 6.28 7.07
N ASP A 113 -4.73 5.15 7.38
CA ASP A 113 -4.20 3.83 7.06
C ASP A 113 -4.52 3.42 5.62
N HIS A 114 -3.71 2.52 5.06
CA HIS A 114 -3.94 1.85 3.78
C HIS A 114 -3.99 2.77 2.54
N VAL A 115 -3.48 4.01 2.63
CA VAL A 115 -3.43 4.92 1.49
C VAL A 115 -2.53 4.35 0.39
N GLY A 116 -3.02 4.31 -0.85
CA GLY A 116 -2.31 3.75 -1.99
C GLY A 116 -2.17 2.23 -1.98
N GLU A 117 -2.93 1.52 -1.15
CA GLU A 117 -2.95 0.05 -1.16
C GLU A 117 -3.25 -0.49 -2.57
N ARG A 118 -2.48 -1.49 -3.01
CA ARG A 118 -2.59 -2.16 -4.31
C ARG A 118 -2.55 -1.23 -5.53
N MET A 119 -2.04 0.00 -5.41
CA MET A 119 -1.90 0.89 -6.57
C MET A 119 -0.91 0.32 -7.61
N SER A 120 -1.22 0.51 -8.89
CA SER A 120 -0.40 0.03 -10.02
C SER A 120 0.14 1.17 -10.89
N GLY A 121 -0.34 2.40 -10.67
CA GLY A 121 0.14 3.58 -11.38
C GLY A 121 -0.38 4.87 -10.74
N GLY A 122 -0.16 6.00 -11.42
CA GLY A 122 -0.50 7.31 -10.88
C GLY A 122 0.44 7.79 -9.77
N ARG A 123 0.05 8.88 -9.10
CA ARG A 123 0.85 9.52 -8.04
C ARG A 123 -0.02 9.94 -6.86
N ILE A 124 0.47 9.72 -5.65
CA ILE A 124 -0.17 10.20 -4.41
C ILE A 124 0.83 11.09 -3.67
N PHE A 125 0.43 12.34 -3.41
CA PHE A 125 1.21 13.29 -2.63
C PHE A 125 0.48 13.58 -1.31
N ILE A 126 1.11 13.25 -0.19
CA ILE A 126 0.57 13.47 1.15
C ILE A 126 1.40 14.58 1.79
N ARG A 127 0.75 15.69 2.13
CA ARG A 127 1.43 16.86 2.71
C ARG A 127 1.88 16.61 4.14
N GLY A 128 1.08 15.89 4.92
CA GLY A 128 1.32 15.55 6.31
C GLY A 128 1.78 14.10 6.52
N PRO A 129 1.60 13.56 7.74
CA PRO A 129 1.91 12.16 8.05
C PRO A 129 0.91 11.21 7.39
N ALA A 130 1.33 9.95 7.23
CA ALA A 130 0.49 8.82 6.85
C ALA A 130 0.40 7.80 8.00
N GLY A 131 -0.71 7.06 8.07
CA GLY A 131 -0.87 5.97 9.03
C GLY A 131 -0.17 4.68 8.58
N ASP A 132 -0.70 3.56 9.04
CA ASP A 132 -0.18 2.22 8.78
C ASP A 132 -0.43 1.78 7.33
N HIS A 133 0.34 0.80 6.86
CA HIS A 133 0.10 0.12 5.58
C HIS A 133 0.12 1.01 4.34
N LEU A 134 0.78 2.18 4.42
CA LEU A 134 0.98 3.09 3.29
C LEU A 134 1.56 2.36 2.07
N GLY A 135 0.88 2.36 0.94
CA GLY A 135 1.37 1.74 -0.29
C GLY A 135 1.55 0.23 -0.22
N GLN A 136 0.86 -0.46 0.71
CA GLN A 136 0.90 -1.92 0.79
C GLN A 136 0.53 -2.55 -0.56
N GLU A 137 1.28 -3.57 -0.98
CA GLU A 137 1.05 -4.37 -2.19
C GLU A 137 1.06 -3.54 -3.49
N MET A 138 1.63 -2.32 -3.48
CA MET A 138 1.73 -1.53 -4.69
C MET A 138 2.67 -2.19 -5.73
N SER A 139 2.27 -2.12 -7.00
CA SER A 139 3.01 -2.68 -8.14
C SER A 139 3.57 -1.63 -9.08
N GLY A 140 3.14 -0.37 -8.93
CA GLY A 140 3.60 0.74 -9.75
C GLY A 140 3.10 2.08 -9.23
N GLY A 141 3.48 3.16 -9.93
CA GLY A 141 3.19 4.53 -9.49
C GLY A 141 4.15 5.04 -8.41
N GLY A 142 3.77 6.13 -7.76
CA GLY A 142 4.62 6.81 -6.79
C GLY A 142 3.85 7.42 -5.62
N ILE A 143 4.35 7.23 -4.40
CA ILE A 143 3.82 7.86 -3.18
C ILE A 143 4.90 8.74 -2.54
N VAL A 144 4.53 9.96 -2.14
CA VAL A 144 5.39 10.86 -1.36
C VAL A 144 4.63 11.33 -0.12
N THR A 145 5.24 11.20 1.06
CA THR A 145 4.65 11.61 2.35
C THR A 145 5.67 12.28 3.27
N GLN A 146 5.22 13.04 4.28
CA GLN A 146 6.10 13.62 5.29
C GLN A 146 6.67 12.56 6.23
N SER A 147 5.83 11.70 6.79
CA SER A 147 6.21 10.54 7.61
C SER A 147 5.18 9.43 7.43
N CYS A 148 5.46 8.25 7.96
CA CYS A 148 4.49 7.16 8.04
C CYS A 148 4.70 6.31 9.28
N GLU A 149 3.63 5.67 9.73
CA GLU A 149 3.67 4.68 10.81
C GLU A 149 4.16 3.31 10.29
N ASP A 150 3.61 2.21 10.79
CA ASP A 150 4.13 0.87 10.58
C ASP A 150 3.71 0.28 9.22
N TYR A 151 4.45 -0.73 8.76
CA TYR A 151 4.13 -1.52 7.56
C TYR A 151 4.08 -0.74 6.23
N ALA A 152 4.68 0.45 6.17
CA ALA A 152 4.80 1.19 4.93
C ALA A 152 5.48 0.35 3.84
N PHE A 153 4.86 0.30 2.66
CA PHE A 153 5.30 -0.41 1.46
C PHE A 153 5.47 -1.92 1.66
N ARG A 154 4.66 -2.52 2.53
CA ARG A 154 4.59 -3.97 2.72
C ARG A 154 4.26 -4.68 1.40
N ASN A 155 4.97 -5.77 1.09
CA ASN A 155 4.81 -6.60 -0.10
C ASN A 155 4.82 -5.84 -1.43
N MET A 156 5.59 -4.75 -1.51
CA MET A 156 5.71 -3.93 -2.70
C MET A 156 6.34 -4.72 -3.86
N LEU A 157 5.69 -4.72 -5.02
CA LEU A 157 6.16 -5.39 -6.24
C LEU A 157 6.92 -4.42 -7.17
N GLY A 158 6.57 -3.13 -7.15
CA GLY A 158 7.16 -2.13 -8.03
C GLY A 158 6.68 -0.71 -7.71
N GLY A 159 7.17 0.27 -8.46
CA GLY A 159 6.93 1.70 -8.19
C GLY A 159 7.97 2.33 -7.25
N PHE A 160 7.64 3.48 -6.67
CA PHE A 160 8.51 4.14 -5.69
C PHE A 160 7.75 4.79 -4.52
N GLY A 161 8.39 4.79 -3.35
CA GLY A 161 7.93 5.47 -2.15
C GLY A 161 9.00 6.43 -1.63
N VAL A 162 8.61 7.67 -1.30
CA VAL A 162 9.49 8.66 -0.66
C VAL A 162 8.86 9.16 0.63
N VAL A 163 9.52 8.89 1.75
CA VAL A 163 9.18 9.39 3.08
C VAL A 163 10.20 10.47 3.44
N LEU A 164 9.75 11.72 3.58
CA LEU A 164 10.63 12.88 3.77
C LEU A 164 11.20 12.99 5.19
N GLY A 165 10.55 12.38 6.16
CA GLY A 165 10.97 12.22 7.55
C GLY A 165 11.17 10.74 7.86
N SER A 166 10.67 10.30 9.01
CA SER A 166 10.85 8.93 9.51
C SER A 166 9.68 8.01 9.12
N ALA A 167 9.98 6.71 9.08
CA ALA A 167 9.02 5.64 8.92
C ALA A 167 9.03 4.74 10.17
N GLY A 168 7.87 4.19 10.52
CA GLY A 168 7.73 3.24 11.62
C GLY A 168 8.42 1.89 11.39
N ASN A 169 7.95 0.89 12.12
CA ASN A 169 8.42 -0.48 12.04
C ASN A 169 8.01 -1.12 10.70
N PHE A 170 8.76 -2.16 10.31
CA PHE A 170 8.40 -3.01 9.17
C PHE A 170 8.36 -2.30 7.81
N ALA A 171 8.99 -1.13 7.68
CA ALA A 171 9.11 -0.42 6.41
C ALA A 171 9.73 -1.34 5.33
N GLY A 172 9.04 -1.51 4.20
CA GLY A 172 9.48 -2.36 3.10
C GLY A 172 9.48 -3.86 3.41
N LEU A 173 8.69 -4.33 4.38
CA LEU A 173 8.50 -5.75 4.66
C LEU A 173 8.09 -6.49 3.37
N GLY A 174 8.78 -7.57 3.01
CA GLY A 174 8.42 -8.37 1.84
C GLY A 174 8.59 -7.64 0.49
N ASN A 175 9.39 -6.56 0.41
CA ASN A 175 9.59 -5.87 -0.86
C ASN A 175 10.26 -6.79 -1.90
N HIS A 176 9.69 -6.88 -3.10
CA HIS A 176 10.15 -7.72 -4.21
C HIS A 176 10.82 -6.91 -5.34
N GLY A 177 10.50 -5.63 -5.49
CA GLY A 177 10.98 -4.84 -6.63
C GLY A 177 10.82 -3.32 -6.52
N GLY A 178 10.16 -2.84 -5.47
CA GLY A 178 9.94 -1.42 -5.24
C GLY A 178 11.19 -0.66 -4.80
N ARG A 179 11.17 0.66 -5.01
CA ARG A 179 12.22 1.58 -4.55
C ARG A 179 11.69 2.48 -3.44
N ILE A 180 12.18 2.29 -2.23
CA ILE A 180 11.76 3.02 -1.04
C ILE A 180 12.92 3.90 -0.58
N VAL A 181 12.63 5.18 -0.34
CA VAL A 181 13.56 6.15 0.26
C VAL A 181 12.91 6.75 1.49
N VAL A 182 13.55 6.60 2.64
CA VAL A 182 13.21 7.24 3.90
C VAL A 182 14.36 8.19 4.24
N ARG A 183 14.09 9.50 4.33
CA ARG A 183 15.15 10.48 4.58
C ARG A 183 15.55 10.55 6.06
N GLY A 184 14.61 10.30 6.97
CA GLY A 184 14.84 10.18 8.40
C GLY A 184 15.15 8.74 8.81
N ASP A 185 14.63 8.38 9.98
CA ASP A 185 14.89 7.08 10.61
C ASP A 185 13.85 6.04 10.19
N CYS A 186 14.22 4.77 10.32
CA CYS A 186 13.29 3.65 10.26
C CYS A 186 13.23 2.92 11.60
N GLY A 187 12.04 2.47 11.96
CA GLY A 187 11.81 1.60 13.12
C GLY A 187 12.43 0.21 12.98
N ALA A 188 12.01 -0.71 13.84
CA ALA A 188 12.50 -2.08 13.86
C ALA A 188 12.07 -2.86 12.60
N ARG A 189 12.89 -3.84 12.21
CA ARG A 189 12.58 -4.82 11.15
C ARG A 189 12.29 -4.20 9.78
N ALA A 190 12.87 -3.04 9.49
CA ALA A 190 12.86 -2.50 8.13
C ALA A 190 13.52 -3.50 7.17
N GLY A 191 12.90 -3.74 6.02
CA GLY A 191 13.34 -4.74 5.03
C GLY A 191 13.20 -6.21 5.48
N TRP A 192 12.38 -6.52 6.49
CA TRP A 192 12.10 -7.91 6.87
C TRP A 192 11.55 -8.70 5.67
N LEU A 193 12.13 -9.88 5.38
CA LEU A 193 11.73 -10.74 4.26
C LEU A 193 11.86 -10.05 2.88
N MET A 194 12.75 -9.06 2.75
CA MET A 194 13.00 -8.45 1.44
C MET A 194 13.54 -9.47 0.44
N HIS A 195 12.93 -9.53 -0.75
CA HIS A 195 13.28 -10.44 -1.83
C HIS A 195 13.96 -9.71 -3.00
N GLY A 196 13.71 -8.41 -3.15
CA GLY A 196 14.28 -7.58 -4.22
C GLY A 196 13.98 -6.09 -4.02
N GLY A 197 14.33 -5.26 -5.01
CA GLY A 197 14.17 -3.81 -4.92
C GLY A 197 15.24 -3.12 -4.07
N SER A 198 14.94 -1.90 -3.61
CA SER A 198 15.88 -1.11 -2.80
C SER A 198 15.19 -0.35 -1.67
N LEU A 199 15.82 -0.34 -0.49
CA LEU A 199 15.45 0.50 0.65
C LEU A 199 16.63 1.39 1.03
N ARG A 200 16.46 2.71 0.99
CA ARG A 200 17.47 3.69 1.43
C ARG A 200 16.95 4.45 2.64
N ILE A 201 17.76 4.50 3.70
CA ILE A 201 17.45 5.15 4.98
C ILE A 201 18.52 6.22 5.22
N GLY A 202 18.10 7.48 5.35
CA GLY A 202 18.98 8.63 5.51
C GLY A 202 19.42 8.90 6.95
N GLY A 203 18.66 8.43 7.93
CA GLY A 203 18.99 8.41 9.34
C GLY A 203 19.40 7.02 9.82
N ASP A 204 18.94 6.67 11.02
CA ASP A 204 19.20 5.41 11.69
C ASP A 204 18.14 4.35 11.36
N ALA A 205 18.49 3.08 11.58
CA ALA A 205 17.56 1.96 11.47
C ALA A 205 17.48 1.19 12.78
N GLY A 206 16.28 0.76 13.15
CA GLY A 206 16.04 -0.06 14.34
C GLY A 206 16.68 -1.45 14.30
N GLU A 207 16.35 -2.26 15.31
CA GLU A 207 16.80 -3.65 15.40
C GLU A 207 16.27 -4.54 14.27
N TYR A 208 16.99 -5.62 13.97
CA TYR A 208 16.61 -6.63 12.98
C TYR A 208 16.42 -6.09 11.55
N LEU A 209 17.16 -5.05 11.17
CA LEU A 209 17.21 -4.58 9.78
C LEU A 209 17.52 -5.75 8.83
N GLY A 210 16.68 -5.95 7.82
CA GLY A 210 16.90 -6.98 6.79
C GLY A 210 16.83 -8.42 7.30
N ILE A 211 16.20 -8.67 8.45
CA ILE A 211 16.06 -10.04 8.97
C ILE A 211 15.40 -10.94 7.92
N LEU A 212 15.96 -12.14 7.71
CA LEU A 212 15.49 -13.13 6.72
C LEU A 212 15.41 -12.62 5.27
N MET A 213 16.07 -11.51 4.90
CA MET A 213 16.09 -11.05 3.50
C MET A 213 16.82 -12.07 2.61
N SER A 214 16.31 -12.26 1.40
CA SER A 214 16.85 -13.18 0.39
C SER A 214 17.37 -12.48 -0.86
N GLY A 215 17.07 -11.19 -1.03
CA GLY A 215 17.55 -10.38 -2.14
C GLY A 215 17.28 -8.89 -1.94
N GLY A 216 17.67 -8.08 -2.92
CA GLY A 216 17.53 -6.62 -2.86
C GLY A 216 18.71 -5.91 -2.18
N LYS A 217 18.58 -4.58 -2.06
CA LYS A 217 19.61 -3.71 -1.47
C LYS A 217 19.04 -2.80 -0.38
N ILE A 218 19.63 -2.86 0.80
CA ILE A 218 19.37 -1.95 1.91
C ILE A 218 20.60 -1.07 2.13
N MET A 219 20.40 0.25 2.22
CA MET A 219 21.44 1.23 2.53
C MET A 219 20.96 2.12 3.67
N VAL A 220 21.74 2.22 4.74
CA VAL A 220 21.48 3.06 5.91
C VAL A 220 22.65 4.04 6.06
N ARG A 221 22.40 5.34 6.06
CA ARG A 221 23.48 6.32 6.24
C ARG A 221 23.97 6.36 7.68
N GLY A 222 23.07 6.25 8.64
CA GLY A 222 23.37 6.25 10.07
C GLY A 222 23.73 4.86 10.61
N ARG A 223 23.35 4.62 11.85
CA ARG A 223 23.58 3.38 12.59
C ARG A 223 22.41 2.41 12.46
N THR A 224 22.70 1.11 12.45
CA THR A 224 21.68 0.07 12.65
C THR A 224 21.59 -0.36 14.12
N GLY A 225 20.41 -0.76 14.55
CA GLY A 225 20.20 -1.47 15.82
C GLY A 225 20.84 -2.87 15.84
N LYS A 226 20.53 -3.63 16.89
CA LYS A 226 21.04 -4.99 17.07
C LYS A 226 20.58 -5.91 15.94
N ARG A 227 21.40 -6.93 15.62
CA ARG A 227 21.02 -8.04 14.72
C ARG A 227 20.66 -7.59 13.30
N ALA A 228 21.41 -6.63 12.76
CA ALA A 228 21.29 -6.30 11.33
C ALA A 228 21.70 -7.51 10.47
N GLY A 229 20.92 -7.80 9.44
CA GLY A 229 21.14 -8.94 8.54
C GLY A 229 20.85 -10.30 9.15
N TRP A 230 20.21 -10.38 10.31
CA TRP A 230 20.03 -11.66 11.01
C TRP A 230 19.33 -12.71 10.14
N ARG A 231 19.95 -13.89 10.00
CA ARG A 231 19.46 -14.99 9.14
C ARG A 231 19.25 -14.57 7.67
N ARG A 232 20.00 -13.59 7.18
CA ARG A 232 20.00 -13.18 5.77
C ARG A 232 20.44 -14.34 4.89
N LYS A 233 19.68 -14.58 3.82
CA LYS A 233 19.96 -15.60 2.80
C LYS A 233 20.59 -15.02 1.53
N GLY A 234 20.45 -13.71 1.29
CA GLY A 234 20.96 -13.03 0.10
C GLY A 234 20.76 -11.52 0.14
N GLY A 235 21.10 -10.84 -0.95
CA GLY A 235 21.02 -9.37 -1.06
C GLY A 235 22.14 -8.62 -0.31
N ILE A 236 22.09 -7.30 -0.36
CA ILE A 236 23.16 -6.41 0.12
C ILE A 236 22.63 -5.50 1.24
N ILE A 237 23.34 -5.43 2.37
CA ILE A 237 23.12 -4.44 3.42
C ILE A 237 24.38 -3.58 3.57
N GLN A 238 24.21 -2.27 3.50
CA GLN A 238 25.26 -1.28 3.76
C GLN A 238 24.80 -0.31 4.86
N ALA A 239 25.62 -0.05 5.88
CA ALA A 239 25.30 0.92 6.93
C ALA A 239 26.51 1.78 7.33
N GLY A 240 26.28 2.96 7.94
CA GLY A 240 27.36 3.80 8.46
C GLY A 240 28.02 3.22 9.72
N SER A 241 27.26 2.51 10.55
CA SER A 241 27.79 1.65 11.62
C SER A 241 26.75 0.61 12.02
N PHE A 242 27.18 -0.42 12.74
CA PHE A 242 26.32 -1.55 13.11
C PHE A 242 26.18 -1.71 14.62
N GLY A 243 24.99 -2.16 15.04
CA GLY A 243 24.71 -2.55 16.42
C GLY A 243 25.29 -3.93 16.77
N PRO A 244 25.13 -4.37 18.04
CA PRO A 244 25.58 -5.69 18.49
C PRO A 244 24.94 -6.84 17.70
N GLU A 245 25.60 -8.00 17.69
CA GLU A 245 25.09 -9.24 17.08
C GLU A 245 24.75 -9.11 15.58
N THR A 246 25.44 -8.22 14.88
CA THR A 246 25.26 -8.04 13.43
C THR A 246 25.80 -9.24 12.66
N GLU A 247 25.07 -9.66 11.63
CA GLU A 247 25.43 -10.80 10.78
C GLU A 247 26.69 -10.53 9.95
N ASP A 248 27.52 -11.54 9.77
CA ASP A 248 28.69 -11.45 8.89
C ASP A 248 28.31 -11.11 7.43
N GLY A 249 29.20 -10.39 6.75
CA GLY A 249 29.04 -10.04 5.34
C GLY A 249 28.09 -8.86 5.06
N VAL A 250 27.57 -8.19 6.08
CA VAL A 250 27.09 -6.81 5.91
C VAL A 250 28.30 -5.87 5.74
N MET A 251 28.11 -4.75 5.04
CA MET A 251 29.20 -3.86 4.67
C MET A 251 29.06 -2.49 5.32
N GLU A 252 30.16 -1.95 5.84
CA GLU A 252 30.20 -0.55 6.25
C GLU A 252 30.24 0.35 5.00
N LEU A 253 29.54 1.49 5.05
CA LEU A 253 29.63 2.49 4.00
C LEU A 253 31.02 3.12 4.06
N ALA A 254 31.83 2.93 3.00
CA ALA A 254 33.10 3.63 2.86
C ALA A 254 32.83 5.14 3.00
N GLN A 255 33.41 5.74 4.04
CA GLN A 255 33.38 7.18 4.22
C GLN A 255 34.03 7.78 2.98
N ARG A 256 33.24 8.47 2.14
CA ARG A 256 33.82 9.39 1.18
C ARG A 256 34.52 10.44 2.02
N LEU A 257 35.86 10.41 2.03
CA LEU A 257 36.67 11.55 2.44
C LEU A 257 36.09 12.76 1.70
N ALA A 258 35.60 13.72 2.49
CA ALA A 258 34.96 14.93 2.00
C ALA A 258 35.94 15.76 1.17
#